data_AF-A0A8B6BHK2-F1
#
_entry.id   AF-A0A8B6BHK2-F1
#
_cell.length_a   1.000
_cell.length_b   1.000
_cell.length_c   1.000
_cell.angle_alpha   90.00
_cell.angle_beta   90.00
_cell.angle_gamma   90.00
#
_symmetry.space_group_name_H-M   'P 1'
#
loop_
_entity.id
_entity.type
_entity.pdbx_description
1 polymer ?
#
loop_
_entity_poly.entity_id
_entity_poly.type
_entity_poly.pdbx_seq_one_letter_code
_entity_poly.pdbx_strand_id
1 'polypeptide(L)'
;MAVASRKGKQDLTVVSMSQSGLRDDIRGVCTYVVANVNKKGRMGKELTSDQKSRLAALNDAGYRKSEFLKLTGITRSTVYIFLKRYDHRGDIENMRRTGRPTSFHGRDMRKLSRCVKNIAVDLYLKLLIFNESIVRPFSKRTVERKLHSDGFHKRSVKKKKSY
;
A
#
# COMPACT_ATOMS: atom_id res chain seq x y z
N MET A 1 -35.52 39.13 6.21
CA MET A 1 -35.06 39.06 4.81
C MET A 1 -33.66 39.64 4.73
N ALA A 2 -32.74 38.90 4.07
CA ALA A 2 -31.60 39.37 3.27
C ALA A 2 -30.45 40.15 3.93
N VAL A 3 -29.18 40.06 3.49
CA VAL A 3 -28.45 39.20 2.55
C VAL A 3 -26.96 39.44 2.87
N ALA A 4 -26.14 38.38 2.85
CA ALA A 4 -24.68 38.51 2.85
C ALA A 4 -24.20 39.12 1.52
N SER A 5 -23.36 40.17 1.57
CA SER A 5 -22.71 40.72 0.37
C SER A 5 -21.19 40.74 0.52
N ARG A 6 -20.54 40.05 -0.43
CA ARG A 6 -19.08 39.96 -0.63
C ARG A 6 -18.54 41.25 -1.24
N LYS A 7 -17.28 41.58 -0.95
CA LYS A 7 -16.20 42.06 -1.86
C LYS A 7 -15.13 42.77 -0.97
N GLY A 8 -13.83 42.67 -1.20
CA GLY A 8 -13.14 42.30 -2.42
C GLY A 8 -11.70 41.83 -2.19
N LYS A 9 -11.17 41.24 -3.26
CA LYS A 9 -9.76 40.93 -3.49
C LYS A 9 -8.90 42.18 -3.33
N GLN A 10 -7.71 42.02 -2.75
CA GLN A 10 -6.55 42.84 -3.10
C GLN A 10 -5.32 41.92 -3.25
N ASP A 11 -5.04 41.64 -4.53
CA ASP A 11 -3.77 41.52 -5.23
C ASP A 11 -2.53 40.94 -4.52
N LEU A 12 -2.13 39.76 -5.01
CA LEU A 12 -0.84 39.11 -4.82
C LEU A 12 0.22 39.84 -5.65
N THR A 13 1.18 40.50 -5.01
CA THR A 13 2.45 40.89 -5.63
C THR A 13 3.48 39.78 -5.38
N VAL A 14 3.94 39.16 -6.45
CA VAL A 14 5.06 38.20 -6.44
C VAL A 14 6.34 39.00 -6.56
N VAL A 15 7.17 39.01 -5.52
CA VAL A 15 8.56 39.48 -5.63
C VAL A 15 9.48 38.29 -5.38
N SER A 16 10.10 37.83 -6.46
CA SER A 16 11.22 36.89 -6.45
C SER A 16 12.50 37.61 -6.05
N MET A 17 13.27 37.10 -5.08
CA MET A 17 14.70 37.42 -4.97
C MET A 17 15.53 36.21 -4.49
N SER A 18 16.37 35.74 -5.43
CA SER A 18 17.77 35.33 -5.34
C SER A 18 18.32 34.64 -4.08
N GLN A 19 18.86 33.44 -4.31
CA GLN A 19 19.82 32.74 -3.44
C GLN A 19 21.13 33.53 -3.31
N SER A 20 21.56 33.79 -2.09
CA SER A 20 22.98 33.91 -1.70
C SER A 20 23.08 33.78 -0.19
N GLY A 21 24.00 32.93 0.27
CA GLY A 21 24.00 32.37 1.61
C GLY A 21 24.30 33.32 2.76
N LEU A 22 23.96 32.83 3.96
CA LEU A 22 24.59 33.20 5.22
C LEU A 22 24.30 32.07 6.21
N ARG A 23 25.34 31.31 6.54
CA ARG A 23 25.40 30.56 7.79
C ARG A 23 25.84 31.53 8.88
N ASP A 24 25.37 31.20 10.08
CA ASP A 24 25.76 31.71 11.39
C ASP A 24 24.96 32.91 11.92
N ASP A 25 24.32 32.63 13.06
CA ASP A 25 23.76 33.55 14.06
C ASP A 25 22.54 34.41 13.72
N ILE A 26 21.35 33.79 13.79
CA ILE A 26 20.10 34.52 14.04
C ILE A 26 19.32 33.84 15.18
N ARG A 27 19.58 34.28 16.41
CA ARG A 27 18.57 34.29 17.48
C ARG A 27 17.56 35.39 17.14
N GLY A 28 16.43 34.98 16.55
CA GLY A 28 15.24 35.83 16.38
C GLY A 28 14.91 36.16 14.93
N VAL A 29 13.66 35.90 14.54
CA VAL A 29 13.04 36.06 13.19
C VAL A 29 13.21 34.80 12.34
N CYS A 30 12.20 34.10 11.83
CA CYS A 30 10.77 34.35 11.68
C CYS A 30 10.04 33.03 11.91
N THR A 31 9.08 33.00 12.83
CA THR A 31 8.22 31.85 13.07
C THR A 31 7.31 31.63 11.86
N TYR A 32 7.75 30.81 10.91
CA TYR A 32 6.79 30.03 10.14
C TYR A 32 6.21 28.99 11.10
N VAL A 33 5.16 29.40 11.83
CA VAL A 33 4.17 28.47 12.34
C VAL A 33 3.50 27.87 11.11
N VAL A 34 4.18 26.93 10.46
CA VAL A 34 3.53 26.01 9.54
C VAL A 34 2.50 25.32 10.40
N ALA A 35 1.23 25.64 10.14
CA ALA A 35 0.09 25.11 10.87
C ALA A 35 0.34 23.63 11.12
N ASN A 36 0.65 23.31 12.38
CA ASN A 36 0.85 21.94 12.80
C ASN A 36 -0.56 21.36 12.83
N VAL A 37 -1.00 20.86 11.66
CA VAL A 37 -2.23 20.10 11.52
C VAL A 37 -1.96 18.80 12.26
N ASN A 38 -2.06 18.86 13.58
CA ASN A 38 -1.97 17.75 14.51
C ASN A 38 -3.23 16.90 14.33
N LYS A 39 -3.42 16.37 13.12
CA LYS A 39 -4.22 15.20 12.91
C LYS A 39 -3.32 14.07 13.38
N LYS A 40 -3.40 13.75 14.67
CA LYS A 40 -2.99 12.44 15.21
C LYS A 40 -3.32 11.43 14.12
N GLY A 41 -2.30 10.87 13.46
CA GLY A 41 -2.53 9.88 12.42
C GLY A 41 -3.47 8.83 13.03
N ARG A 42 -4.59 8.52 12.35
CA ARG A 42 -5.47 7.43 12.78
C ARG A 42 -4.57 6.23 13.13
N MET A 43 -4.75 5.65 14.33
CA MET A 43 -3.95 4.50 14.79
C MET A 43 -3.85 3.47 13.65
N GLY A 44 -2.63 3.17 13.21
CA GLY A 44 -2.37 2.20 12.14
C GLY A 44 -2.24 2.77 10.71
N LYS A 45 -2.36 4.09 10.48
CA LYS A 45 -2.07 4.68 9.17
C LYS A 45 -0.55 4.79 8.95
N GLU A 46 -0.10 4.37 7.77
CA GLU A 46 1.30 4.49 7.37
C GLU A 46 1.67 5.95 7.05
N LEU A 47 2.96 6.29 7.18
CA LEU A 47 3.49 7.59 6.78
C LEU A 47 3.23 7.85 5.29
N THR A 48 2.86 9.08 4.94
CA THR A 48 2.70 9.48 3.53
C THR A 48 4.06 9.54 2.84
N SER A 49 4.11 9.38 1.51
CA SER A 49 5.37 9.43 0.76
C SER A 49 6.15 10.72 1.04
N ASP A 50 5.47 11.88 1.05
CA ASP A 50 6.05 13.19 1.39
C ASP A 50 6.64 13.27 2.81
N GLN A 51 6.07 12.53 3.77
CA GLN A 51 6.60 12.48 5.12
C GLN A 51 7.86 11.63 5.15
N LYS A 52 7.86 10.49 4.46
CA LYS A 52 9.02 9.60 4.39
C LYS A 52 10.20 10.25 3.66
N SER A 53 9.96 10.96 2.56
CA SER A 53 11.02 11.68 1.82
C SER A 53 11.63 12.80 2.66
N ARG A 54 10.81 13.57 3.38
CA ARG A 54 11.30 14.57 4.35
C ARG A 54 12.17 13.95 5.45
N LEU A 55 11.77 12.80 5.99
CA LEU A 55 12.55 12.09 7.01
C LEU A 55 13.89 11.58 6.47
N ALA A 56 13.92 11.03 5.25
CA ALA A 56 15.14 10.59 4.61
C ALA A 56 16.11 11.76 4.39
N ALA A 57 15.63 12.86 3.80
CA ALA A 57 16.45 14.06 3.57
C ALA A 57 17.04 14.65 4.86
N LEU A 58 16.27 14.69 5.96
CA LEU A 58 16.77 15.16 7.26
C LEU A 58 17.83 14.22 7.86
N ASN A 59 17.70 12.91 7.62
CA ASN A 59 18.68 11.94 8.08
C ASN A 59 19.99 12.06 7.30
N ASP A 60 19.90 12.21 5.99
CA ASP A 60 21.06 12.39 5.10
C ASP A 60 21.77 13.72 5.38
N ALA A 61 21.03 14.76 5.79
CA ALA A 61 21.58 16.03 6.26
C ALA A 61 22.20 15.98 7.67
N GLY A 62 22.14 14.84 8.38
CA GLY A 62 22.81 14.64 9.66
C GLY A 62 22.09 15.22 10.89
N TYR A 63 20.79 15.54 10.79
CA TYR A 63 20.03 16.05 11.92
C TYR A 63 19.91 15.02 13.06
N ARG A 64 19.82 15.49 14.30
CA ARG A 64 19.64 14.59 15.44
C ARG A 64 18.20 14.08 15.48
N LYS A 65 18.01 12.77 15.67
CA LYS A 65 16.68 12.11 15.74
C LYS A 65 15.72 12.73 16.77
N SER A 66 16.25 13.41 17.80
CA SER A 66 15.47 14.15 18.80
C SER A 66 14.75 15.38 18.24
N GLU A 67 15.26 15.98 17.18
CA GLU A 67 14.76 17.23 16.58
C GLU A 67 13.64 16.97 15.55
N PHE A 68 13.54 15.73 15.06
CA PHE A 68 12.62 15.34 14.00
C PHE A 68 11.15 15.58 14.38
N LEU A 69 10.78 15.39 15.65
CA LEU A 69 9.43 15.66 16.12
C LEU A 69 9.08 17.15 15.95
N LYS A 70 10.02 18.05 16.23
CA LYS A 70 9.81 19.51 16.11
C LYS A 70 9.70 19.92 14.63
N LEU A 71 10.51 19.31 13.77
CA LEU A 71 10.58 19.64 12.33
C LEU A 71 9.41 19.05 11.51
N THR A 72 8.98 17.83 11.83
CA THR A 72 8.02 17.07 10.99
C THR A 72 6.68 16.81 11.67
N GLY A 73 6.57 17.00 12.98
CA GLY A 73 5.39 16.63 13.76
C GLY A 73 5.23 15.11 13.96
N ILE A 74 6.20 14.29 13.54
CA ILE A 74 6.15 12.83 13.62
C ILE A 74 6.77 12.35 14.94
N THR A 75 6.11 11.41 15.60
CA THR A 75 6.60 10.84 16.87
C THR A 75 7.95 10.16 16.71
N ARG A 76 8.82 10.35 17.71
CA ARG A 76 10.18 9.78 17.72
C ARG A 76 10.18 8.28 17.44
N SER A 77 9.28 7.51 18.07
CA SER A 77 9.17 6.05 17.86
C SER A 77 8.98 5.68 16.39
N THR A 78 8.10 6.39 15.68
CA THR A 78 7.84 6.20 14.26
C THR A 78 9.06 6.52 13.42
N VAL A 79 9.77 7.61 13.73
CA VAL A 79 11.02 8.00 13.07
C VAL A 79 12.09 6.93 13.24
N TYR A 80 12.30 6.42 14.46
CA TYR A 80 13.28 5.36 14.71
C TYR A 80 12.97 4.08 13.92
N ILE A 81 11.70 3.65 13.88
CA ILE A 81 11.28 2.47 13.12
C ILE A 81 11.44 2.70 11.61
N PHE A 82 11.17 3.90 11.12
CA PHE A 82 11.37 4.25 9.72
C PHE A 82 12.87 4.24 9.35
N LEU A 83 13.71 4.96 10.10
CA LEU A 83 15.14 5.06 9.81
C LEU A 83 15.83 3.71 9.89
N LYS A 84 15.55 2.89 10.91
CA LYS A 84 16.09 1.52 10.99
C LYS A 84 15.75 0.68 9.76
N ARG A 85 14.55 0.88 9.20
CA ARG A 85 14.11 0.18 8.00
C ARG A 85 14.75 0.76 6.73
N TYR A 86 14.93 2.07 6.67
CA TYR A 86 15.60 2.77 5.59
C TYR A 86 17.08 2.38 5.52
N ASP A 87 17.80 2.43 6.63
CA ASP A 87 19.22 2.05 6.71
C ASP A 87 19.44 0.58 6.28
N HIS A 88 18.51 -0.32 6.61
CA HIS A 88 18.62 -1.74 6.24
C HIS A 88 18.26 -2.01 4.77
N ARG A 89 17.31 -1.27 4.18
CA ARG A 89 16.79 -1.58 2.82
C ARG A 89 17.27 -0.63 1.74
N GLY A 90 17.67 0.59 2.09
CA GLY A 90 17.93 1.68 1.15
C GLY A 90 16.68 2.23 0.46
N ASP A 91 15.49 1.78 0.84
CA ASP A 91 14.22 2.17 0.21
C ASP A 91 13.29 2.85 1.23
N ILE A 92 12.65 3.91 0.74
CA ILE A 92 11.67 4.72 1.45
C ILE A 92 10.32 3.99 1.48
N GLU A 93 10.02 3.16 0.48
CA GLU A 93 8.72 2.53 0.37
C GLU A 93 8.50 1.38 1.36
N ASN A 94 7.22 1.20 1.72
CA ASN A 94 6.83 0.09 2.58
C ASN A 94 6.67 -1.16 1.73
N MET A 95 7.29 -2.25 2.18
CA MET A 95 7.07 -3.56 1.56
C MET A 95 5.62 -4.01 1.74
N ARG A 96 5.10 -4.68 0.71
CA ARG A 96 3.80 -5.33 0.79
C ARG A 96 3.83 -6.36 1.91
N ARG A 97 2.83 -6.32 2.79
CA ARG A 97 2.65 -7.35 3.81
C ARG A 97 2.32 -8.67 3.11
N THR A 98 3.06 -9.72 3.44
CA THR A 98 2.69 -11.07 3.01
C THR A 98 1.38 -11.43 3.68
N GLY A 99 0.35 -11.72 2.87
CA GLY A 99 -0.92 -12.23 3.37
C GLY A 99 -0.77 -13.64 3.94
N ARG A 100 -1.89 -14.20 4.41
CA ARG A 100 -1.96 -15.61 4.82
C ARG A 100 -1.60 -16.51 3.63
N PRO A 101 -0.73 -17.52 3.80
CA PRO A 101 -0.41 -18.46 2.73
C PRO A 101 -1.67 -19.19 2.25
N THR A 102 -1.69 -19.54 0.97
CA THR A 102 -2.81 -20.25 0.37
C THR A 102 -2.93 -21.66 0.93
N SER A 103 -4.16 -22.17 1.05
CA SER A 103 -4.41 -23.55 1.50
C SER A 103 -4.01 -24.60 0.46
N PHE A 104 -3.88 -24.23 -0.81
CA PHE A 104 -3.44 -25.14 -1.87
C PHE A 104 -1.92 -25.30 -1.84
N HIS A 105 -1.45 -26.55 -1.75
CA HIS A 105 -0.06 -26.86 -1.98
C HIS A 105 0.23 -27.06 -3.48
N GLY A 106 1.50 -26.93 -3.89
CA GLY A 106 1.89 -27.10 -5.29
C GLY A 106 1.54 -28.49 -5.86
N ARG A 107 1.58 -29.54 -5.03
CA ARG A 107 1.14 -30.89 -5.42
C ARG A 107 -0.37 -30.95 -5.65
N ASP A 108 -1.16 -30.29 -4.81
CA ASP A 108 -2.62 -30.24 -4.94
C ASP A 108 -3.02 -29.52 -6.23
N MET A 109 -2.34 -28.43 -6.57
CA MET A 109 -2.57 -27.72 -7.84
C MET A 109 -2.29 -28.60 -9.07
N ARG A 110 -1.21 -29.39 -9.03
CA ARG A 110 -0.90 -30.34 -10.12
C ARG A 110 -1.97 -31.44 -10.24
N LYS A 111 -2.47 -31.95 -9.12
CA LYS A 111 -3.57 -32.94 -9.12
C LYS A 111 -4.85 -32.31 -9.66
N LEU A 112 -5.23 -31.13 -9.17
CA LEU A 112 -6.45 -30.43 -9.57
C LEU A 112 -6.45 -30.14 -11.08
N SER A 113 -5.35 -29.61 -11.61
CA SER A 113 -5.21 -29.32 -13.03
C SER A 113 -5.32 -30.57 -13.92
N ARG A 114 -4.79 -31.72 -13.48
CA ARG A 114 -4.96 -33.01 -14.18
C ARG A 114 -6.41 -33.48 -14.15
N CYS A 115 -7.08 -33.44 -13.00
CA CYS A 115 -8.49 -33.82 -12.85
C CYS A 115 -9.39 -32.96 -13.75
N VAL A 116 -9.13 -31.65 -13.83
CA VAL A 116 -9.94 -30.72 -14.62
C VAL A 116 -9.80 -30.95 -16.12
N LYS A 117 -8.57 -31.22 -16.60
CA LYS A 117 -8.27 -31.42 -18.03
C LYS A 117 -8.68 -32.80 -18.54
N ASN A 118 -8.44 -33.85 -17.77
CA ASN A 118 -8.58 -35.22 -18.24
C ASN A 118 -10.00 -35.77 -18.08
N ILE A 119 -10.74 -35.30 -17.08
CA ILE A 119 -12.07 -35.83 -16.77
C ILE A 119 -13.12 -34.89 -17.37
N ALA A 120 -13.97 -35.37 -18.27
CA ALA A 120 -15.02 -34.57 -18.92
C ALA A 120 -16.35 -34.57 -18.13
N VAL A 121 -16.30 -34.53 -16.80
CA VAL A 121 -17.48 -34.56 -15.91
C VAL A 121 -17.75 -33.20 -15.25
N ASP A 122 -18.90 -33.10 -14.57
CA ASP A 122 -19.26 -31.93 -13.77
C ASP A 122 -18.24 -31.66 -12.65
N LEU A 123 -18.16 -30.39 -12.25
CA LEU A 123 -17.24 -29.95 -11.20
C LEU A 123 -17.48 -30.67 -9.87
N TYR A 124 -18.74 -31.01 -9.55
CA TYR A 124 -19.04 -31.73 -8.31
C TYR A 124 -18.35 -33.09 -8.27
N LEU A 125 -18.48 -33.88 -9.33
CA LEU A 125 -17.84 -35.20 -9.44
C LEU A 125 -16.31 -35.09 -9.48
N LYS A 126 -15.77 -34.08 -10.18
CA LYS A 126 -14.32 -33.78 -10.16
C LYS A 126 -13.82 -33.52 -8.75
N LEU A 127 -14.60 -32.80 -7.94
CA LEU A 127 -14.22 -32.45 -6.58
C LEU A 127 -14.22 -33.67 -5.66
N LEU A 128 -15.17 -34.60 -5.81
CA LEU A 128 -15.17 -35.85 -5.05
C LEU A 128 -13.89 -36.64 -5.32
N ILE A 129 -13.60 -36.91 -6.60
CA ILE A 129 -12.38 -37.62 -7.04
C ILE A 129 -11.11 -36.91 -6.55
N PHE A 130 -11.08 -35.58 -6.65
CA PHE A 130 -9.95 -34.79 -6.20
C PHE A 130 -9.73 -34.91 -4.69
N ASN A 131 -10.79 -34.76 -3.90
CA ASN A 131 -10.73 -34.78 -2.44
C ASN A 131 -10.41 -36.17 -1.88
N GLU A 132 -10.82 -37.26 -2.53
CA GLU A 132 -10.40 -38.62 -2.16
C GLU A 132 -8.87 -38.78 -2.19
N SER A 133 -8.20 -38.07 -3.09
CA SER A 133 -6.74 -38.17 -3.28
C SER A 133 -5.91 -37.26 -2.37
N ILE A 134 -6.53 -36.51 -1.45
CA ILE A 134 -5.88 -35.45 -0.66
C ILE A 134 -6.16 -35.63 0.83
N VAL A 135 -5.15 -35.36 1.66
CA VAL A 135 -5.23 -35.48 3.13
C VAL A 135 -6.25 -34.51 3.72
N ARG A 136 -6.31 -33.27 3.20
CA ARG A 136 -7.25 -32.24 3.64
C ARG A 136 -8.22 -31.90 2.50
N PRO A 137 -9.50 -32.27 2.61
CA PRO A 137 -10.47 -31.98 1.55
C PRO A 137 -10.73 -30.48 1.44
N PHE A 138 -10.96 -30.00 0.21
CA PHE A 138 -11.33 -28.62 -0.06
C PHE A 138 -12.84 -28.50 -0.31
N SER A 139 -13.42 -27.38 0.12
CA SER A 139 -14.81 -27.06 -0.22
C SER A 139 -14.96 -26.68 -1.69
N LYS A 140 -16.14 -26.94 -2.27
CA LYS A 140 -16.48 -26.56 -3.65
C LYS A 140 -16.15 -25.12 -3.99
N ARG A 141 -16.55 -24.19 -3.13
CA ARG A 141 -16.29 -22.75 -3.30
C ARG A 141 -14.80 -22.41 -3.35
N THR A 142 -13.96 -23.17 -2.64
CA THR A 142 -12.51 -22.96 -2.59
C THR A 142 -11.86 -23.43 -3.88
N VAL A 143 -12.26 -24.61 -4.36
CA VAL A 143 -11.82 -25.15 -5.65
C VAL A 143 -12.29 -24.27 -6.81
N GLU A 144 -13.56 -23.85 -6.84
CA GLU A 144 -14.08 -22.93 -7.86
C GLU A 144 -13.30 -21.63 -7.95
N ARG A 145 -13.07 -20.97 -6.81
CA ARG A 145 -12.29 -19.73 -6.75
C ARG A 145 -10.89 -19.93 -7.32
N LYS A 146 -10.27 -21.07 -7.01
CA LYS A 146 -8.95 -21.40 -7.51
C LYS A 146 -8.95 -21.69 -9.01
N LEU A 147 -9.93 -22.42 -9.51
CA LEU A 147 -10.09 -22.69 -10.94
C LEU A 147 -10.30 -21.40 -11.73
N HIS A 148 -11.13 -20.48 -11.24
CA HIS A 148 -11.33 -19.18 -11.86
C HIS A 148 -10.03 -18.36 -11.86
N SER A 149 -9.29 -18.30 -10.75
CA SER A 149 -8.00 -17.59 -10.72
C SER A 149 -6.97 -18.19 -11.68
N ASP A 150 -7.05 -19.50 -11.93
CA ASP A 150 -6.16 -20.21 -12.84
C ASP A 150 -6.67 -20.17 -14.30
N GLY A 151 -7.72 -19.41 -14.60
CA GLY A 151 -8.24 -19.19 -15.95
C GLY A 151 -9.32 -20.18 -16.41
N PHE A 152 -9.66 -21.18 -15.59
CA PHE A 152 -10.74 -22.12 -15.87
C PHE A 152 -12.10 -21.51 -15.51
N HIS A 153 -12.61 -20.71 -16.44
CA HIS A 153 -13.97 -20.21 -16.42
C HIS A 153 -14.91 -21.26 -17.06
N LYS A 154 -16.21 -21.20 -16.79
CA LYS A 154 -17.20 -22.15 -17.35
C LYS A 154 -16.95 -22.43 -18.84
N ARG A 155 -17.15 -23.68 -19.27
CA ARG A 155 -17.18 -24.02 -20.70
C ARG A 155 -18.26 -23.17 -21.39
N SER A 156 -17.86 -22.35 -22.35
CA SER A 156 -18.77 -21.83 -23.36
C SER A 156 -19.27 -22.99 -24.22
N VAL A 157 -20.58 -23.03 -24.48
CA VAL A 157 -21.19 -24.04 -25.35
C VAL A 157 -20.58 -23.87 -26.76
N LYS A 158 -19.93 -24.92 -27.30
CA LYS A 158 -19.58 -24.94 -28.73
C LYS A 158 -20.89 -25.03 -29.51
N LYS A 159 -21.18 -24.03 -30.35
CA LYS A 159 -22.31 -24.08 -31.29
C LYS A 159 -22.13 -25.28 -32.22
N LYS A 160 -23.20 -26.07 -32.41
CA LYS A 160 -23.24 -27.15 -33.40
C LYS A 160 -23.00 -26.51 -34.78
N LYS A 161 -21.98 -26.94 -35.52
CA LYS A 161 -21.89 -26.61 -36.95
C LYS A 161 -23.03 -27.36 -37.63
N SER A 162 -23.97 -26.63 -38.22
CA SER A 162 -24.87 -27.22 -39.21
C SER A 162 -24.02 -27.51 -40.44
N TYR A 163 -24.03 -28.77 -40.87
CA TYR A 163 -23.60 -29.13 -42.21
C TYR A 163 -24.74 -28.80 -43.19
#